data_AF-A0A3B9F4R3-F1
#
_entry.id   AF-A0A3B9F4R3-F1
#
_cell.length_a   1.000
_cell.length_b   1.000
_cell.length_c   1.000
_cell.angle_alpha   90.00
_cell.angle_beta   90.00
_cell.angle_gamma   90.00
#
_symmetry.space_group_name_H-M   'P 1'
#
loop_
_entity.id
_entity.type
_entity.pdbx_description
1 polymer ?
#
loop_
_entity_poly.entity_id
_entity_poly.type
_entity_poly.pdbx_seq_one_letter_code
_entity_poly.pdbx_strand_id
1 'polypeptide(L)' 'SDIWGTIDTAGNVSHITGGNFAQSAITINGWLRDFLWAQSTQVINSYGSELSAYGLMFLAGHFIWAFSLMFLFSGR' A
#
# COMPACT_ATOMS: atom_id res chain seq x y z
N SER A 1 7.61 -9.54 0.29
CA SER A 1 7.83 -10.43 1.44
C SER A 1 9.04 -11.30 1.29
N ASP A 2 9.23 -11.99 0.17
CA ASP A 2 10.13 -13.16 0.10
C ASP A 2 11.24 -13.03 -0.96
N ILE A 3 11.36 -11.87 -1.61
CA ILE A 3 12.35 -11.65 -2.68
C ILE A 3 13.23 -10.43 -2.35
N TRP A 4 12.66 -9.23 -2.40
CA TRP A 4 13.44 -8.01 -2.18
C TRP A 4 13.78 -7.78 -0.71
N GLY A 5 14.98 -7.24 -0.48
CA GLY A 5 15.56 -7.06 0.85
C GLY A 5 16.99 -6.54 0.77
N THR A 6 17.65 -6.49 1.91
CA THR A 6 19.10 -6.25 2.01
C THR A 6 19.83 -7.55 2.34
N ILE A 7 21.11 -7.61 2.02
CA ILE A 7 21.99 -8.75 2.32
C ILE A 7 23.04 -8.26 3.30
N ASP A 8 23.23 -8.98 4.40
CA ASP A 8 24.31 -8.66 5.36
C ASP A 8 25.68 -9.20 4.91
N THR A 9 26.73 -8.89 5.66
CA THR A 9 28.10 -9.34 5.33
C THR A 9 28.30 -10.86 5.46
N ALA A 10 27.39 -11.57 6.13
CA ALA A 10 27.39 -13.01 6.25
C ALA A 10 26.52 -13.71 5.18
N GLY A 11 25.85 -12.94 4.30
CA GLY A 11 25.00 -13.46 3.24
C GLY A 11 23.55 -13.71 3.65
N ASN A 12 23.13 -13.33 4.86
CA ASN A 12 21.73 -13.45 5.26
C ASN A 12 20.89 -12.37 4.60
N VAL A 13 19.70 -12.75 4.13
CA VAL A 13 18.74 -11.83 3.49
C VAL A 13 17.73 -11.32 4.52
N SER A 14 17.60 -9.99 4.62
CA SER A 14 16.52 -9.34 5.37
C SER A 14 15.50 -8.75 4.40
N HIS A 15 14.37 -9.43 4.24
CA HIS A 15 13.33 -8.99 3.30
C HIS A 15 12.56 -7.76 3.79
N ILE A 16 12.10 -6.92 2.84
CA ILE A 16 11.40 -5.65 3.12
C ILE A 16 10.20 -5.81 4.08
N THR A 17 9.46 -6.92 3.98
CA THR A 17 8.30 -7.22 4.86
C THR A 17 8.50 -8.48 5.71
N GLY A 18 9.74 -8.93 5.88
CA GLY A 18 10.09 -9.99 6.83
C GLY A 18 9.39 -11.34 6.62
N GLY A 19 9.13 -11.75 5.37
CA GLY A 19 8.54 -13.06 5.09
C GLY A 19 7.08 -13.25 5.54
N ASN A 20 6.35 -12.17 5.82
CA ASN A 20 4.98 -12.24 6.37
C ASN A 20 3.91 -12.83 5.42
N PHE A 21 4.21 -13.01 4.13
CA PHE A 21 3.20 -13.37 3.13
C PHE A 21 2.58 -14.74 3.35
N ALA A 22 3.38 -15.74 3.73
CA ALA A 22 2.89 -17.11 3.90
C ALA A 22 1.74 -17.23 4.94
N GLN A 23 1.71 -16.36 5.95
CA GLN A 23 0.71 -16.40 7.02
C GLN A 23 -0.35 -15.30 6.88
N SER A 24 0.03 -14.11 6.38
CA SER A 24 -0.89 -12.99 6.24
C SER A 24 -1.75 -13.09 4.98
N ALA A 25 -1.20 -13.54 3.84
CA ALA A 25 -1.88 -13.50 2.54
C ALA A 25 -2.98 -14.57 2.36
N ILE A 26 -3.13 -15.50 3.31
CA ILE A 26 -4.18 -16.52 3.30
C ILE A 26 -5.50 -16.04 3.91
N THR A 27 -5.56 -14.81 4.44
CA THR A 27 -6.79 -14.22 5.00
C THR A 27 -7.02 -12.81 4.48
N ILE A 28 -8.29 -12.43 4.29
CA ILE A 28 -8.67 -11.06 3.91
C ILE A 28 -8.18 -10.03 4.95
N ASN A 29 -8.24 -10.38 6.24
CA ASN A 29 -7.75 -9.50 7.29
C ASN A 29 -6.23 -9.28 7.20
N GLY A 30 -5.46 -10.30 6.83
CA GLY A 30 -4.03 -10.15 6.60
C GLY A 30 -3.71 -9.26 5.40
N TRP A 31 -4.49 -9.36 4.31
CA TRP A 31 -4.41 -8.39 3.19
C TRP A 31 -4.73 -6.96 3.61
N LEU A 32 -5.76 -6.77 4.45
CA LEU A 32 -6.11 -5.44 4.92
C LEU A 32 -5.04 -4.87 5.87
N ARG A 33 -4.60 -5.64 6.86
CA ARG A 33 -3.70 -5.18 7.92
C ARG A 33 -2.25 -5.10 7.46
N ASP A 34 -1.69 -6.20 6.97
CA ASP A 34 -0.24 -6.32 6.76
C ASP A 34 0.21 -5.82 5.38
N PHE A 35 -0.75 -5.63 4.47
CA PHE A 35 -0.51 -5.07 3.14
C PHE A 35 -1.11 -3.67 3.00
N LEU A 36 -2.44 -3.53 2.87
CA LEU A 36 -3.06 -2.23 2.57
C LEU A 36 -2.80 -1.18 3.65
N TRP A 37 -3.04 -1.52 4.92
CA TRP A 37 -2.83 -0.59 6.04
C TRP A 37 -1.35 -0.33 6.28
N ALA A 38 -0.54 -1.37 6.49
CA ALA A 38 0.89 -1.20 6.76
C ALA A 38 1.64 -0.44 5.65
N GLN A 39 1.45 -0.82 4.37
CA GLN A 39 2.20 -0.25 3.23
C GLN A 39 1.62 1.06 2.69
N SER A 40 0.45 1.51 3.16
CA SER A 40 -0.04 2.86 2.86
C SER A 40 0.58 3.95 3.74
N THR A 41 1.32 3.56 4.79
CA THR A 41 1.96 4.48 5.74
C THR A 41 2.84 5.54 5.05
N GLN A 42 3.56 5.14 4.00
CA GLN A 42 4.45 6.02 3.24
C GLN A 42 3.67 7.09 2.48
N VAL A 43 2.56 6.71 1.81
CA VAL A 43 1.79 7.65 0.99
C VAL A 43 1.00 8.63 1.84
N ILE A 44 0.43 8.19 2.98
CA ILE A 44 -0.37 9.06 3.85
C ILE A 44 0.48 10.04 4.68
N ASN A 45 1.73 9.69 5.00
CA ASN A 45 2.66 10.58 5.74
C ASN A 45 3.60 11.35 4.81
N SER A 46 3.33 11.39 3.51
CA SER A 46 4.22 12.04 2.52
C SER A 46 4.17 13.57 2.52
N TYR A 47 3.27 14.18 3.30
CA TYR A 47 3.04 15.62 3.30
C TYR A 47 4.26 16.37 3.82
N GLY A 48 4.68 17.44 3.12
CA GLY A 48 5.89 18.19 3.46
C GLY A 48 7.21 17.51 3.03
N SER A 49 7.14 16.44 2.24
CA SER A 49 8.31 15.78 1.63
C SER A 49 8.32 15.91 0.10
N GLU A 50 9.43 15.50 -0.54
CA GLU A 50 9.56 15.37 -1.99
C GLU A 50 8.53 14.41 -2.62
N LEU A 51 7.97 13.50 -1.81
CA LEU A 51 6.95 12.53 -2.24
C LEU A 51 5.51 13.03 -2.05
N SER A 52 5.31 14.28 -1.60
CA SER A 52 3.99 14.85 -1.31
C SER A 52 3.01 14.81 -2.49
N ALA A 53 3.52 14.90 -3.72
CA ALA A 53 2.71 14.75 -4.93
C ALA A 53 2.00 13.39 -5.00
N TYR A 54 2.64 12.30 -4.51
CA TYR A 54 2.00 10.98 -4.45
C TYR A 54 0.85 10.94 -3.45
N GLY A 55 0.97 11.62 -2.30
CA GLY A 55 -0.12 11.78 -1.35
C GLY A 55 -1.33 12.54 -1.92
N LEU A 56 -1.08 13.61 -2.68
CA LEU A 56 -2.14 14.35 -3.38
C LEU A 56 -2.83 13.49 -4.45
N MET A 57 -2.05 12.77 -5.26
CA MET A 57 -2.60 11.87 -6.28
C MET A 57 -3.38 10.69 -5.68
N PHE A 58 -2.95 10.19 -4.52
CA PHE A 58 -3.69 9.17 -3.77
C PHE A 58 -5.10 9.65 -3.42
N LEU A 59 -5.23 10.86 -2.87
CA LEU A 59 -6.54 11.47 -2.57
C LEU A 59 -7.36 11.76 -3.83
N ALA A 60 -6.73 12.29 -4.87
CA ALA A 60 -7.40 12.54 -6.15
C ALA A 60 -7.96 11.25 -6.76
N GLY A 61 -7.20 10.15 -6.70
CA GLY A 61 -7.65 8.83 -7.12
C GLY A 61 -8.88 8.35 -6.34
N HIS A 62 -8.88 8.51 -5.01
CA HIS A 62 -10.04 8.19 -4.18
C HIS A 62 -11.26 9.06 -4.53
N PHE A 63 -11.04 10.35 -4.76
CA PHE A 63 -12.10 11.28 -5.15
C PHE A 63 -12.72 10.89 -6.49
N ILE A 64 -11.92 10.65 -7.52
CA ILE A 64 -12.41 10.26 -8.86
C ILE A 64 -13.15 8.92 -8.78
N TRP A 65 -12.62 7.95 -8.02
CA TRP A 65 -13.28 6.68 -7.81
C TRP A 65 -14.69 6.88 -7.22
N ALA A 66 -14.80 7.65 -6.12
CA ALA A 66 -16.10 7.93 -5.50
C ALA A 66 -17.02 8.76 -6.40
N PHE A 67 -16.47 9.75 -7.11
CA PHE A 67 -17.21 10.59 -8.06
C PHE A 67 -17.79 9.77 -9.21
N SER A 68 -17.08 8.75 -9.69
CA SER A 68 -17.58 7.87 -10.75
C SER A 68 -18.86 7.14 -10.33
N LEU A 69 -19.01 6.79 -9.05
CA LEU A 69 -20.18 6.09 -8.53
C LEU A 69 -21.47 6.89 -8.69
N MET A 70 -21.40 8.23 -8.67
CA MET A 70 -22.55 9.10 -8.96
C MET A 70 -23.15 8.81 -10.34
N PHE A 71 -22.30 8.56 -11.34
CA PHE A 71 -22.74 8.28 -12.70
C PHE A 71 -23.15 6.82 -12.87
N LEU A 72 -22.46 5.89 -12.20
CA LEU A 72 -22.82 4.46 -12.26
C LEU A 72 -24.18 4.16 -11.60
N PHE A 73 -24.56 4.91 -10.56
CA PHE A 73 -25.80 4.69 -9.82
C PHE A 73 -26.96 5.59 -10.27
N SER A 74 -26.74 6.46 -11.26
CA SER A 74 -27.76 7.36 -11.79
C SER A 74 -28.13 7.00 -13.24
N GLY A 75 -29.34 7.37 -13.64
CA GLY A 75 -29.81 7.35 -15.03
C GLY A 75 -29.94 8.77 -15.59
N ARG A 76 -29.95 8.90 -16.92
CA ARG A 76 -30.28 10.16 -17.58
C ARG A 76 -31.79 10.42 -17.61
#